data_AF-A0A9W9K1J3-F1
#
_entry.id   AF-A0A9W9K1J3-F1
#
_cell.length_a   1.000
_cell.length_b   1.000
_cell.length_c   1.000
_cell.angle_alpha   90.00
_cell.angle_beta   90.00
_cell.angle_gamma   90.00
#
_symmetry.space_group_name_H-M   'P 1'
#
loop_
_entity.id
_entity.type
_entity.pdbx_description
1 polymer ?
#
loop_
_entity_poly.entity_id
_entity_poly.type
_entity_poly.pdbx_seq_one_letter_code
_entity_poly.pdbx_strand_id
1 'polypeptide(L)'
;MGEWFGPTTFFKHPPHPTTEEMHQHFPSLVPSSSLRTYKPILHPSRRGETILELHNRVATALAGIISDLDAEIIALEATIPPEKRTSKSVLICAHAASLIAMGRVLTGKMPEDTSEEDFFVFTAGMSTFRRRGTKNDMLDSKGVLAEETELLRAEGVPAWIGGGVGGGWDCLKNGDCTFLSGGAERGWHFSGEESFDTGPMAPPSDLPSGASLGTKL
;
A
#
# COMPACT_ATOMS: atom_id res chain seq x y z
N MET A 1 -2.87 4.90 1.61
CA MET A 1 -2.69 3.45 1.34
C MET A 1 -4.00 2.75 1.67
N GLY A 2 -4.95 2.76 0.74
CA GLY A 2 -6.29 2.19 0.98
C GLY A 2 -6.29 0.66 1.02
N GLU A 3 -7.44 0.10 1.40
CA GLU A 3 -7.72 -1.34 1.28
C GLU A 3 -7.60 -1.82 -0.18
N TRP A 4 -7.41 -3.12 -0.35
CA TRP A 4 -7.50 -3.79 -1.64
C TRP A 4 -8.83 -4.52 -1.79
N PHE A 5 -9.43 -4.38 -2.97
CA PHE A 5 -10.60 -5.15 -3.36
C PHE A 5 -10.31 -5.84 -4.70
N GLY A 6 -10.68 -7.12 -4.80
CA GLY A 6 -10.56 -7.87 -6.06
C GLY A 6 -11.44 -7.27 -7.18
N PRO A 7 -11.08 -7.50 -8.46
CA PRO A 7 -11.79 -6.94 -9.61
C PRO A 7 -13.26 -7.37 -9.66
N THR A 8 -14.13 -6.48 -10.11
CA THR A 8 -15.54 -6.77 -10.37
C THR A 8 -16.08 -5.89 -11.50
N THR A 9 -16.88 -6.50 -12.37
CA THR A 9 -17.56 -5.79 -13.46
C THR A 9 -18.97 -5.32 -13.09
N PHE A 10 -19.56 -5.85 -12.01
CA PHE A 10 -21.00 -5.74 -11.73
C PHE A 10 -21.36 -4.82 -10.55
N PHE A 11 -20.41 -4.45 -9.69
CA PHE A 11 -20.63 -3.45 -8.63
C PHE A 11 -19.45 -2.51 -8.47
N LYS A 12 -19.61 -1.50 -7.60
CA LYS A 12 -18.53 -0.62 -7.18
C LYS A 12 -18.27 -0.81 -5.70
N HIS A 13 -17.02 -1.07 -5.34
CA HIS A 13 -16.56 -1.15 -3.96
C HIS A 13 -16.81 0.18 -3.21
N PRO A 14 -16.98 0.13 -1.88
CA PRO A 14 -17.24 1.33 -1.09
C PRO A 14 -16.10 2.34 -1.25
N PRO A 15 -16.41 3.65 -1.35
CA PRO A 15 -15.37 4.67 -1.34
C PRO A 15 -14.78 4.79 0.08
N HIS A 16 -13.59 5.39 0.18
CA HIS A 16 -13.07 5.85 1.47
C HIS A 16 -13.82 7.10 1.92
N PRO A 17 -13.95 7.34 3.24
CA PRO A 17 -14.52 8.58 3.76
C PRO A 17 -13.72 9.79 3.29
N THR A 18 -14.44 10.90 3.09
CA THR A 18 -13.86 12.21 2.78
C THR A 18 -13.07 12.75 3.97
N THR A 19 -12.15 13.69 3.72
CA THR A 19 -11.39 14.33 4.80
C THR A 19 -12.32 15.09 5.76
N GLU A 20 -13.43 15.62 5.25
CA GLU A 20 -14.49 16.27 6.03
C GLU A 20 -15.17 15.30 7.00
N GLU A 21 -15.58 14.11 6.53
CA GLU A 21 -16.13 13.05 7.39
C GLU A 21 -15.11 12.59 8.43
N MET A 22 -13.85 12.39 8.02
CA MET A 22 -12.77 12.01 8.94
C MET A 22 -12.52 13.08 10.01
N HIS A 23 -12.59 14.36 9.67
CA HIS A 23 -12.47 15.46 10.63
C HIS A 23 -13.60 15.46 11.66
N GLN A 24 -14.84 15.17 11.24
CA GLN A 24 -15.98 15.10 12.16
C GLN A 24 -15.79 14.02 13.23
N HIS A 25 -15.21 12.87 12.86
CA HIS A 25 -14.99 11.76 13.79
C HIS A 25 -13.67 11.86 14.57
N PHE A 26 -12.61 12.42 13.97
CA PHE A 26 -11.26 12.46 14.54
C PHE A 26 -10.64 13.86 14.45
N PRO A 27 -11.25 14.90 15.04
CA PRO A 27 -10.84 16.30 14.84
C PRO A 27 -9.43 16.62 15.35
N SER A 28 -8.91 15.84 16.30
CA SER A 28 -7.54 16.01 16.83
C SER A 28 -6.47 15.39 15.92
N LEU A 29 -6.82 14.36 15.15
CA LEU A 29 -5.90 13.67 14.23
C LEU A 29 -5.97 14.27 12.82
N VAL A 30 -7.17 14.71 12.41
CA VAL A 30 -7.44 15.35 11.13
C VAL A 30 -7.95 16.76 11.41
N PRO A 31 -7.07 17.73 11.70
CA PRO A 31 -7.50 19.10 11.96
C PRO A 31 -8.08 19.76 10.69
N SER A 32 -8.85 20.82 10.86
CA SER A 32 -9.49 21.54 9.75
C SER A 32 -8.50 22.14 8.74
N SER A 33 -7.25 22.36 9.15
CA SER A 33 -6.15 22.74 8.24
C SER A 33 -5.85 21.63 7.22
N SER A 34 -5.94 20.36 7.62
CA SER A 34 -5.70 19.20 6.75
C SER A 34 -6.69 19.10 5.60
N LEU A 35 -7.91 19.64 5.76
CA LEU A 35 -8.93 19.70 4.70
C LEU A 35 -8.44 20.45 3.46
N ARG A 36 -7.48 21.38 3.62
CA ARG A 36 -6.97 22.22 2.53
C ARG A 36 -5.59 21.80 2.04
N THR A 37 -4.82 21.11 2.87
CA THR A 37 -3.42 20.81 2.59
C THR A 37 -3.20 19.39 2.09
N TYR A 38 -4.00 18.42 2.53
CA TYR A 38 -3.84 17.04 2.09
C TYR A 38 -4.41 16.86 0.67
N LYS A 39 -3.55 16.46 -0.25
CA LYS A 39 -3.93 16.07 -1.61
C LYS A 39 -3.49 14.64 -1.88
N PRO A 40 -4.41 13.70 -2.16
CA PRO A 40 -4.04 12.34 -2.48
C PRO A 40 -3.17 12.29 -3.74
N ILE A 41 -2.33 11.25 -3.86
CA ILE A 41 -1.56 10.98 -5.08
C ILE A 41 -2.48 10.44 -6.19
N LEU A 42 -3.39 9.56 -5.80
CA LEU A 42 -4.37 8.89 -6.66
C LEU A 42 -5.58 8.44 -5.84
N HIS A 43 -6.67 8.12 -6.53
CA HIS A 43 -7.76 7.32 -5.99
C HIS A 43 -7.76 5.92 -6.63
N PRO A 44 -7.83 4.83 -5.84
CA PRO A 44 -7.90 3.48 -6.37
C PRO A 44 -9.16 3.26 -7.19
N SER A 45 -9.12 2.32 -8.15
CA SER A 45 -10.31 1.88 -8.86
C SER A 45 -11.40 1.42 -7.90
N ARG A 46 -12.62 1.89 -8.14
CA ARG A 46 -13.81 1.38 -7.42
C ARG A 46 -14.32 0.05 -7.99
N ARG A 47 -13.74 -0.44 -9.08
CA ARG A 47 -14.00 -1.76 -9.64
C ARG A 47 -13.01 -2.82 -9.17
N GLY A 48 -12.14 -2.48 -8.24
CA GLY A 48 -11.13 -3.39 -7.71
C GLY A 48 -9.93 -3.53 -8.64
N GLU A 49 -8.99 -4.36 -8.23
CA GLU A 49 -7.65 -4.43 -8.80
C GLU A 49 -7.17 -5.88 -8.79
N THR A 50 -6.51 -6.32 -9.84
CA THR A 50 -5.70 -7.55 -9.79
C THR A 50 -4.56 -7.38 -8.80
N ILE A 51 -3.92 -8.49 -8.39
CA ILE A 51 -2.76 -8.43 -7.49
C ILE A 51 -1.66 -7.55 -8.10
N LEU A 52 -1.38 -7.67 -9.40
CA LEU A 52 -0.35 -6.85 -10.05
C LEU A 52 -0.73 -5.35 -10.08
N GLU A 53 -1.99 -5.03 -10.38
CA GLU A 53 -2.49 -3.64 -10.35
C GLU A 53 -2.42 -3.03 -8.95
N LEU A 54 -2.72 -3.81 -7.90
CA LEU A 54 -2.51 -3.41 -6.50
C LEU A 54 -1.06 -3.01 -6.25
N HIS A 55 -0.09 -3.84 -6.67
CA HIS A 55 1.33 -3.54 -6.50
C HIS A 55 1.72 -2.27 -7.27
N ASN A 56 1.23 -2.10 -8.49
CA ASN A 56 1.48 -0.90 -9.29
C ASN A 56 0.88 0.35 -8.64
N ARG A 57 -0.36 0.29 -8.14
CA ARG A 57 -0.97 1.38 -7.38
C ARG A 57 -0.15 1.73 -6.14
N VAL A 58 0.25 0.72 -5.38
CA VAL A 58 1.07 0.89 -4.17
C VAL A 58 2.43 1.51 -4.51
N ALA A 59 3.04 1.12 -5.62
CA ALA A 59 4.27 1.72 -6.13
C ALA A 59 4.09 3.19 -6.50
N THR A 60 3.04 3.52 -7.26
CA THR A 60 2.72 4.91 -7.61
C THR A 60 2.48 5.77 -6.37
N ALA A 61 1.66 5.28 -5.43
CA ALA A 61 1.34 6.00 -4.20
C ALA A 61 2.59 6.20 -3.32
N LEU A 62 3.39 5.16 -3.10
CA LEU A 62 4.60 5.24 -2.29
C LEU A 62 5.66 6.13 -2.93
N ALA A 63 5.88 6.05 -4.25
CA ALA A 63 6.83 6.92 -4.92
C ALA A 63 6.46 8.41 -4.75
N GLY A 64 5.17 8.73 -4.88
CA GLY A 64 4.66 10.08 -4.63
C GLY A 64 4.87 10.53 -3.18
N ILE A 65 4.52 9.69 -2.19
CA ILE A 65 4.73 9.97 -0.76
C ILE A 65 6.22 10.17 -0.45
N ILE A 66 7.09 9.30 -0.96
CA ILE A 66 8.55 9.41 -0.77
C ILE A 66 9.08 10.69 -1.40
N SER A 67 8.60 11.07 -2.59
CA SER A 67 8.99 12.32 -3.24
C SER A 67 8.57 13.55 -2.44
N ASP A 68 7.34 13.57 -1.91
CA ASP A 68 6.85 14.66 -1.05
C ASP A 68 7.71 14.78 0.22
N LEU A 69 8.01 13.66 0.88
CA LEU A 69 8.87 13.60 2.07
C LEU A 69 10.31 14.02 1.77
N ASP A 70 10.90 13.54 0.67
CA ASP A 70 12.26 13.91 0.27
C ASP A 70 12.35 15.43 0.04
N ALA A 71 11.36 16.04 -0.62
CA ALA A 71 11.30 17.49 -0.83
C ALA A 71 11.16 18.26 0.48
N GLU A 72 10.30 17.80 1.40
CA GLU A 72 10.12 18.41 2.72
C GLU A 72 11.41 18.34 3.55
N ILE A 73 12.08 17.19 3.57
CA ILE A 73 13.35 17.00 4.29
C ILE A 73 14.44 17.90 3.71
N ILE A 74 14.55 17.99 2.38
CA ILE A 74 15.50 18.91 1.73
C ILE A 74 15.25 20.36 2.16
N ALA A 75 13.98 20.79 2.17
CA ALA A 75 13.63 22.15 2.59
C ALA A 75 13.94 22.41 4.07
N LEU A 76 13.62 21.46 4.95
CA LEU A 76 13.88 21.55 6.39
C LEU A 76 15.38 21.59 6.71
N GLU A 77 16.19 20.85 5.95
CA GLU A 77 17.63 20.70 6.19
C GLU A 77 18.50 21.68 5.40
N ALA A 78 17.90 22.53 4.56
CA ALA A 78 18.62 23.49 3.71
C ALA A 78 19.53 24.44 4.49
N THR A 79 19.14 24.80 5.71
CA THR A 79 19.90 25.69 6.61
C THR A 79 20.62 24.95 7.73
N ILE A 80 20.50 23.62 7.79
CA ILE A 80 21.05 22.79 8.86
C ILE A 80 22.36 22.15 8.39
N PRO A 81 23.49 22.38 9.09
CA PRO A 81 24.76 21.72 8.81
C PRO A 81 24.62 20.18 8.83
N PRO A 82 25.30 19.43 7.93
CA PRO A 82 25.15 17.97 7.83
C PRO A 82 25.31 17.22 9.15
N GLU A 83 26.24 17.65 9.99
CA GLU A 83 26.53 17.06 11.30
C GLU A 83 25.42 17.27 12.34
N LYS A 84 24.47 18.18 12.09
CA LYS A 84 23.31 18.44 12.95
C LYS A 84 22.01 17.87 12.39
N ARG A 85 22.04 17.23 11.22
CA ARG A 85 20.86 16.58 10.61
C ARG A 85 20.51 15.31 11.38
N THR A 86 19.23 14.99 11.41
CA THR A 86 18.69 13.85 12.15
C THR A 86 18.01 12.88 11.21
N SER A 87 18.06 11.59 11.54
CA SER A 87 17.30 10.58 10.80
C SER A 87 15.81 10.88 10.86
N LYS A 88 15.12 10.61 9.74
CA LYS A 88 13.68 10.80 9.59
C LYS A 88 13.00 9.45 9.48
N SER A 89 11.79 9.36 10.00
CA SER A 89 10.96 8.16 9.94
C SER A 89 9.51 8.55 9.72
N VAL A 90 8.80 7.76 8.92
CA VAL A 90 7.36 7.87 8.71
C VAL A 90 6.69 6.57 9.14
N LEU A 91 5.52 6.67 9.76
CA LEU A 91 4.66 5.53 10.06
C LEU A 91 3.51 5.52 9.06
N ILE A 92 3.27 4.37 8.42
CA ILE A 92 2.14 4.16 7.52
C ILE A 92 1.27 3.06 8.11
N CYS A 93 0.03 3.40 8.46
CA CYS A 93 -1.00 2.45 8.85
C CYS A 93 -1.81 2.06 7.60
N ALA A 94 -1.95 0.76 7.34
CA ALA A 94 -2.63 0.23 6.16
C ALA A 94 -3.20 -1.17 6.42
N HIS A 95 -3.72 -1.78 5.37
CA HIS A 95 -4.39 -3.09 5.38
C HIS A 95 -3.43 -4.21 4.92
N ALA A 96 -3.76 -5.46 5.24
CA ALA A 96 -2.89 -6.62 5.02
C ALA A 96 -2.34 -6.72 3.58
N ALA A 97 -3.22 -6.74 2.57
CA ALA A 97 -2.81 -6.85 1.17
C ALA A 97 -1.93 -5.67 0.72
N SER A 98 -2.30 -4.45 1.11
CA SER A 98 -1.51 -3.25 0.85
C SER A 98 -0.14 -3.30 1.54
N LEU A 99 -0.04 -3.85 2.75
CA LEU A 99 1.23 -3.98 3.48
C LEU A 99 2.17 -5.01 2.83
N ILE A 100 1.66 -6.14 2.33
CA ILE A 100 2.46 -7.11 1.55
C ILE A 100 2.97 -6.44 0.27
N ALA A 101 2.06 -5.80 -0.48
CA ALA A 101 2.42 -5.07 -1.69
C ALA A 101 3.46 -3.99 -1.41
N MET A 102 3.35 -3.25 -0.30
CA MET A 102 4.34 -2.26 0.12
C MET A 102 5.71 -2.90 0.36
N GLY A 103 5.77 -4.05 1.04
CA GLY A 103 7.03 -4.78 1.26
C GLY A 103 7.73 -5.13 -0.05
N ARG A 104 6.99 -5.72 -0.99
CA ARG A 104 7.50 -6.10 -2.33
C ARG A 104 7.94 -4.88 -3.13
N VAL A 105 7.13 -3.83 -3.14
CA VAL A 105 7.38 -2.57 -3.85
C VAL A 105 8.57 -1.79 -3.29
N LEU A 106 8.74 -1.75 -1.97
CA LEU A 106 9.87 -1.08 -1.33
C LEU A 106 11.19 -1.85 -1.56
N THR A 107 11.15 -3.18 -1.48
CA THR A 107 12.33 -4.01 -1.67
C THR A 107 12.70 -4.22 -3.13
N GLY A 108 11.72 -4.06 -4.04
CA GLY A 108 11.82 -4.37 -5.46
C GLY A 108 11.65 -5.86 -5.79
N LYS A 109 11.20 -6.67 -4.83
CA LYS A 109 11.09 -8.12 -4.99
C LYS A 109 9.65 -8.50 -5.27
N MET A 110 9.30 -8.63 -6.54
CA MET A 110 8.05 -9.28 -6.95
C MET A 110 8.34 -10.78 -7.13
N PRO A 111 7.72 -11.68 -6.36
CA PRO A 111 7.91 -13.12 -6.56
C PRO A 111 7.21 -13.59 -7.84
N GLU A 112 7.68 -14.72 -8.40
CA GLU A 112 7.00 -15.37 -9.53
C GLU A 112 5.64 -15.92 -9.11
N ASP A 113 5.57 -16.50 -7.91
CA ASP A 113 4.32 -16.93 -7.28
C ASP A 113 3.83 -15.83 -6.32
N THR A 114 2.68 -15.23 -6.65
CA THR A 114 2.10 -14.16 -5.83
C THR A 114 1.74 -14.59 -4.42
N SER A 115 1.55 -15.90 -4.19
CA SER A 115 1.22 -16.49 -2.89
C SER A 115 2.40 -16.71 -1.96
N GLU A 116 3.63 -16.38 -2.38
CA GLU A 116 4.81 -16.45 -1.53
C GLU A 116 4.62 -15.63 -0.24
N GLU A 117 4.82 -16.25 0.92
CA GLU A 117 4.73 -15.63 2.24
C GLU A 117 6.03 -14.88 2.60
N ASP A 118 6.33 -13.83 1.86
CA ASP A 118 7.54 -13.03 1.99
C ASP A 118 7.42 -11.86 2.98
N PHE A 119 6.21 -11.32 3.17
CA PHE A 119 5.91 -10.26 4.13
C PHE A 119 4.78 -10.65 5.08
N PHE A 120 5.07 -10.68 6.37
CA PHE A 120 4.12 -11.09 7.39
C PHE A 120 3.27 -9.91 7.85
N VAL A 121 1.95 -10.07 7.72
CA VAL A 121 0.96 -9.04 8.06
C VAL A 121 -0.01 -9.59 9.09
N PHE A 122 0.23 -9.27 10.35
CA PHE A 122 -0.63 -9.62 11.48
C PHE A 122 -1.43 -8.42 11.94
N THR A 123 -2.49 -8.66 12.71
CA THR A 123 -3.26 -7.58 13.34
C THR A 123 -2.33 -6.76 14.24
N ALA A 124 -2.21 -5.46 13.97
CA ALA A 124 -1.31 -4.53 14.65
C ALA A 124 0.18 -4.93 14.64
N GLY A 125 0.60 -5.82 13.71
CA GLY A 125 2.00 -6.13 13.47
C GLY A 125 2.73 -4.98 12.78
N MET A 126 4.05 -4.88 12.97
CA MET A 126 4.86 -3.79 12.43
C MET A 126 6.08 -4.30 11.64
N SER A 127 6.18 -3.88 10.38
CA SER A 127 7.38 -4.07 9.57
C SER A 127 8.20 -2.78 9.52
N THR A 128 9.52 -2.90 9.61
CA THR A 128 10.45 -1.77 9.58
C THR A 128 11.35 -1.85 8.36
N PHE A 129 11.42 -0.77 7.59
CA PHE A 129 12.24 -0.68 6.38
C PHE A 129 13.24 0.47 6.48
N ARG A 130 14.43 0.28 5.91
CA ARG A 130 15.47 1.31 5.84
C ARG A 130 15.93 1.51 4.39
N ARG A 131 15.98 2.76 3.95
CA ARG A 131 16.40 3.11 2.57
C ARG A 131 17.86 2.74 2.35
N ARG A 132 18.20 2.20 1.17
CA ARG A 132 19.56 1.75 0.82
C ARG A 132 20.57 2.87 0.56
N GLY A 133 20.10 4.08 0.27
CA GLY A 133 20.94 5.27 0.09
C GLY A 133 21.55 5.46 -1.31
N THR A 134 21.27 4.55 -2.25
CA THR A 134 21.70 4.66 -3.66
C THR A 134 20.53 5.08 -4.55
N LYS A 135 20.76 6.08 -5.41
CA LYS A 135 19.84 6.39 -6.51
C LYS A 135 19.83 5.20 -7.45
N ASN A 136 18.64 4.65 -7.73
CA ASN A 136 18.51 3.67 -8.79
C ASN A 136 18.23 4.40 -10.10
N ASP A 137 18.90 3.95 -11.16
CA ASP A 137 18.68 4.42 -12.52
C ASP A 137 17.21 4.26 -12.89
N MET A 138 16.67 5.27 -13.57
CA MET A 138 15.33 5.27 -14.13
C MET A 138 15.24 4.09 -15.12
N LEU A 139 14.73 2.94 -14.68
CA LEU A 139 14.11 2.02 -15.61
C LEU A 139 12.77 2.62 -16.04
N ASP A 140 12.47 2.60 -17.33
CA ASP A 140 11.12 2.87 -17.81
C ASP A 140 10.23 1.68 -17.41
N SER A 141 9.37 1.84 -16.39
CA SER A 141 8.25 0.91 -16.23
C SER A 141 7.00 1.52 -16.82
N LYS A 142 6.37 0.74 -17.71
CA LYS A 142 5.00 0.93 -18.18
C LYS A 142 4.07 -0.05 -17.46
N GLY A 143 4.08 -0.01 -16.13
CA GLY A 143 3.11 -0.78 -15.34
C GLY A 143 1.68 -0.30 -15.63
N VAL A 144 0.71 -1.21 -15.58
CA VAL A 144 -0.71 -0.90 -15.81
C VAL A 144 -1.41 -0.75 -14.47
N LEU A 145 -2.27 0.27 -14.37
CA LEU A 145 -3.20 0.47 -13.25
C LEU A 145 -4.58 -0.03 -13.66
N ALA A 146 -5.39 -0.44 -12.68
CA ALA A 146 -6.76 -0.83 -12.92
C ALA A 146 -7.58 0.30 -13.57
N GLU A 147 -8.55 -0.07 -14.41
CA GLU A 147 -9.50 0.87 -15.00
C GLU A 147 -10.21 1.69 -13.92
N GLU A 148 -10.54 2.96 -14.20
CA GLU A 148 -11.09 3.92 -13.24
C GLU A 148 -10.14 4.33 -12.10
N THR A 149 -8.86 3.93 -12.11
CA THR A 149 -7.85 4.52 -11.21
C THR A 149 -7.60 5.98 -11.62
N GLU A 150 -7.84 6.91 -10.71
CA GLU A 150 -7.68 8.34 -10.96
C GLU A 150 -6.32 8.82 -10.44
N LEU A 151 -5.44 9.23 -11.35
CA LEU A 151 -4.17 9.86 -11.00
C LEU A 151 -4.37 11.36 -10.78
N LEU A 152 -4.09 11.83 -9.56
CA LEU A 152 -4.26 13.24 -9.20
C LEU A 152 -2.96 14.03 -9.28
N ARG A 153 -1.86 13.41 -8.85
CA ARG A 153 -0.53 14.05 -8.80
C ARG A 153 0.59 13.19 -9.38
N ALA A 154 0.32 11.93 -9.70
CA ALA A 154 1.30 11.02 -10.28
C ALA A 154 1.20 10.97 -11.81
N GLU A 155 2.34 10.73 -12.46
CA GLU A 155 2.45 10.68 -13.93
C GLU A 155 2.29 9.26 -14.49
N GLY A 156 2.39 8.23 -13.63
CA GLY A 156 2.28 6.84 -14.03
C GLY A 156 2.82 5.86 -12.99
N VAL A 157 3.03 4.61 -13.41
CA VAL A 157 3.62 3.58 -12.54
C VAL A 157 5.15 3.68 -12.61
N PRO A 158 5.85 3.89 -11.49
CA PRO A 158 7.31 3.96 -11.48
C PRO A 158 7.92 2.58 -11.72
N ALA A 159 9.18 2.53 -12.19
CA ALA A 159 9.91 1.26 -12.19
C ALA A 159 10.32 0.90 -10.77
N TRP A 160 9.73 -0.19 -10.29
CA TRP A 160 9.96 -0.67 -8.94
C TRP A 160 10.44 -2.12 -8.90
N ILE A 161 10.13 -2.94 -9.90
CA ILE A 161 10.59 -4.34 -9.94
C ILE A 161 12.12 -4.37 -10.12
N GLY A 162 12.80 -5.18 -9.29
CA GLY A 162 14.26 -5.28 -9.21
C GLY A 162 14.94 -4.16 -8.41
N GLY A 163 14.34 -2.96 -8.37
CA GLY A 163 14.99 -1.77 -7.81
C GLY A 163 14.38 -1.19 -6.53
N GLY A 164 13.08 -1.40 -6.34
CA GLY A 164 12.28 -0.80 -5.28
C GLY A 164 12.03 0.70 -5.47
N VAL A 165 10.87 1.19 -5.04
CA VAL A 165 10.54 2.62 -5.15
C VAL A 165 11.48 3.50 -4.32
N GLY A 166 11.84 4.66 -4.87
CA GLY A 166 12.66 5.64 -4.17
C GLY A 166 14.12 5.20 -3.94
N GLY A 167 14.66 4.27 -4.72
CA GLY A 167 16.04 3.78 -4.57
C GLY A 167 16.18 2.49 -3.76
N GLY A 168 15.06 1.85 -3.42
CA GLY A 168 15.04 0.56 -2.74
C GLY A 168 15.29 0.62 -1.23
N TRP A 169 14.74 -0.38 -0.56
CA TRP A 169 14.72 -0.47 0.90
C TRP A 169 15.05 -1.88 1.38
N ASP A 170 15.66 -1.96 2.56
CA ASP A 170 15.93 -3.20 3.28
C ASP A 170 14.88 -3.40 4.37
N CYS A 171 14.25 -4.59 4.39
CA CYS A 171 13.36 -4.98 5.47
C CYS A 171 14.21 -5.39 6.68
N LEU A 172 14.16 -4.62 7.77
CA LEU A 172 14.89 -4.88 9.01
C LEU A 172 14.09 -5.72 10.00
N LYS A 173 12.77 -5.54 10.00
CA LYS A 173 11.80 -6.33 10.77
C LYS A 173 10.59 -6.62 9.90
N ASN A 174 10.11 -7.85 9.94
CA ASN A 174 8.99 -8.31 9.12
C ASN A 174 7.87 -8.83 10.03
N GLY A 175 6.79 -8.06 10.18
CA GLY A 175 5.63 -8.43 11.00
C GLY A 175 5.95 -8.57 12.49
N ASP A 176 6.73 -7.66 13.08
CA ASP A 176 7.04 -7.69 14.52
C ASP A 176 5.76 -7.53 15.35
N CYS A 177 5.50 -8.52 16.21
CA CYS A 177 4.41 -8.54 17.18
C CYS A 177 4.92 -8.74 18.61
N THR A 178 6.23 -8.61 18.85
CA THR A 178 6.83 -8.87 20.18
C THR A 178 6.38 -7.90 21.27
N PHE A 179 5.85 -6.74 20.87
CA PHE A 179 5.26 -5.74 21.76
C PHE A 179 3.77 -6.00 22.09
N LEU A 180 3.12 -6.97 21.42
CA LEU A 180 1.73 -7.32 21.66
C LEU A 180 1.65 -8.46 22.67
N SER A 181 0.81 -8.32 23.70
CA SER A 181 0.61 -9.38 24.70
C SER A 181 -0.04 -10.65 24.12
N GLY A 182 -0.83 -10.50 23.04
CA GLY A 182 -1.42 -11.62 22.30
C GLY A 182 -0.52 -12.22 21.22
N GLY A 183 0.66 -11.63 20.97
CA GLY A 183 1.54 -12.05 19.89
C GLY A 183 0.93 -11.82 18.49
N ALA A 184 1.30 -12.69 17.54
CA ALA A 184 0.84 -12.61 16.17
C ALA A 184 -0.53 -13.27 16.02
N GLU A 185 -1.52 -12.53 15.51
CA GLU A 185 -2.88 -13.01 15.31
C GLU A 185 -3.45 -12.58 13.95
N ARG A 186 -4.30 -13.43 13.36
CA ARG A 186 -5.02 -13.21 12.09
C ARG A 186 -4.07 -12.85 10.93
N GLY A 187 -3.01 -13.63 10.78
CA GLY A 187 -2.10 -13.50 9.63
C GLY A 187 -2.84 -13.66 8.32
N TRP A 188 -2.37 -12.96 7.28
CA TRP A 188 -2.94 -13.01 5.95
C TRP A 188 -1.84 -13.03 4.88
N HIS A 189 -2.09 -13.72 3.77
CA HIS A 189 -1.24 -13.72 2.59
C HIS A 189 -2.12 -13.85 1.34
N PHE A 190 -1.60 -13.50 0.16
CA PHE A 190 -2.30 -13.76 -1.11
C PHE A 190 -2.43 -15.27 -1.33
N SER A 191 -3.58 -15.77 -1.77
CA SER A 191 -3.79 -17.20 -2.03
C SER A 191 -4.38 -17.48 -3.41
N GLY A 192 -3.60 -18.10 -4.29
CA GLY A 192 -4.03 -18.41 -5.67
C GLY A 192 -4.24 -17.18 -6.57
N GLU A 193 -5.00 -17.33 -7.64
CA GLU A 193 -5.40 -16.22 -8.52
C GLU A 193 -6.62 -15.50 -7.93
N GLU A 194 -6.43 -14.66 -6.91
CA GLU A 194 -7.49 -13.82 -6.32
C GLU A 194 -8.04 -12.73 -7.28
N SER A 195 -7.71 -12.84 -8.57
CA SER A 195 -8.27 -12.09 -9.70
C SER A 195 -9.63 -12.61 -10.17
N PHE A 196 -10.38 -13.31 -9.32
CA PHE A 196 -11.73 -13.76 -9.66
C PHE A 196 -12.64 -12.55 -9.92
N ASP A 197 -12.98 -12.28 -11.19
CA ASP A 197 -14.21 -11.53 -11.46
C ASP A 197 -15.35 -12.41 -10.95
N THR A 198 -15.88 -12.04 -9.79
CA THR A 198 -16.80 -12.88 -9.03
C THR A 198 -18.10 -13.19 -9.77
N GLY A 199 -18.29 -12.63 -10.97
CA GLY A 199 -19.50 -12.76 -11.76
C GLY A 199 -20.71 -12.19 -10.99
N PRO A 200 -21.87 -12.03 -11.63
CA PRO A 200 -23.06 -11.67 -10.89
C PRO A 200 -23.30 -12.69 -9.78
N MET A 201 -23.49 -12.21 -8.54
CA MET A 201 -23.93 -13.05 -7.42
C MET A 201 -25.08 -13.93 -7.88
N ALA A 202 -24.97 -15.24 -7.68
CA ALA A 202 -26.03 -16.16 -8.00
C ALA A 202 -27.34 -15.69 -7.33
N PRO A 203 -28.50 -15.82 -8.00
CA PRO A 203 -29.77 -15.43 -7.42
C PRO A 203 -29.97 -16.14 -6.07
N PRO A 204 -30.78 -15.58 -5.15
CA PRO A 204 -30.99 -16.12 -3.80
C PRO A 204 -31.44 -17.61 -3.73
N SER A 205 -31.78 -18.20 -4.87
CA SER A 205 -32.17 -19.60 -5.04
C SER A 205 -31.01 -20.59 -5.09
N ASP A 206 -29.76 -20.14 -5.27
CA ASP A 206 -28.63 -21.04 -5.51
C ASP A 206 -27.83 -21.29 -4.22
N LEU A 207 -27.55 -22.56 -3.93
CA LEU A 207 -26.81 -22.99 -2.74
C LEU A 207 -25.32 -22.62 -2.86
N PRO A 208 -24.66 -22.20 -1.76
CA PRO A 208 -23.27 -21.79 -1.80
C PRO A 208 -22.35 -22.98 -2.13
N SER A 209 -21.58 -22.85 -3.21
CA SER A 209 -20.45 -23.71 -3.53
C SER A 209 -19.33 -23.44 -2.52
N GLY A 210 -18.94 -24.47 -1.77
CA GLY A 210 -17.94 -24.37 -0.71
C GLY A 210 -16.57 -23.95 -1.23
N ALA A 211 -16.19 -22.71 -0.98
CA ALA A 211 -14.80 -22.25 -1.06
C ALA A 211 -14.17 -22.35 0.33
N SER A 212 -13.12 -23.15 0.48
CA SER A 212 -12.37 -23.22 1.73
C SER A 212 -11.55 -21.94 1.91
N LEU A 213 -11.96 -21.07 2.82
CA LEU A 213 -11.07 -20.04 3.36
C LEU A 213 -10.03 -20.71 4.25
N GLY A 214 -8.76 -20.68 3.82
CA GLY A 214 -7.63 -21.06 4.66
C GLY A 214 -7.37 -19.99 5.72
N THR A 215 -8.07 -20.04 6.85
CA THR A 215 -7.70 -19.25 8.03
C THR A 215 -6.82 -20.13 8.92
N LYS A 216 -5.56 -19.74 9.18
CA LYS A 216 -4.75 -20.35 10.24
C LYS A 216 -4.70 -19.44 11.47
N LEU A 217 -4.85 -20.09 12.63
CA LEU A 217 -4.64 -19.54 13.96
C LEU A 217 -3.17 -19.16 14.16
#